data_AF-A0A0F9GYT9-F1
#
_entry.id   AF-A0A0F9GYT9-F1
#
_cell.length_a   1.000
_cell.length_b   1.000
_cell.length_c   1.000
_cell.angle_alpha   90.00
_cell.angle_beta   90.00
_cell.angle_gamma   90.00
#
_symmetry.space_group_name_H-M   'P 1'
#
loop_
_entity.id
_entity.type
_entity.pdbx_description
1 polymer ?
#
loop_
_entity_poly.entity_id
_entity_poly.type
_entity_poly.pdbx_seq_one_letter_code
_entity_poly.pdbx_strand_id
1 'polypeptide(L)'
;MAQYTIISEGSPLDIIGGTGSFRYIVISGAMHLRQTKTETGFTGSEGVDWDDIDEYADSGGGVWRVGVRDLHWRLDCTITGIDFSGDENTDWENIAQFKL
;
A
#
# COMPACT_ATOMS: atom_id res chain seq x y z
N MET A 1 2.44 20.01 1.05
CA MET A 1 3.26 19.11 1.88
C MET A 1 2.75 17.71 1.62
N ALA A 2 3.62 16.80 1.20
CA ALA A 2 3.21 15.41 0.98
C ALA A 2 3.01 14.71 2.33
N GLN A 3 1.96 13.89 2.45
CA GLN A 3 1.70 13.11 3.65
C GLN A 3 1.63 11.63 3.25
N TYR A 4 2.46 10.81 3.89
CA TYR A 4 2.59 9.39 3.60
C TYR A 4 2.42 8.54 4.85
N THR A 5 1.92 7.32 4.65
CA THR A 5 1.85 6.24 5.62
C THR A 5 2.66 5.07 5.08
N ILE A 6 3.60 4.56 5.89
CA ILE A 6 4.41 3.39 5.56
C ILE A 6 3.58 2.13 5.81
N ILE A 7 3.78 1.13 4.96
CA ILE A 7 3.15 -0.17 5.08
C ILE A 7 4.28 -1.19 5.18
N SER A 8 4.38 -1.85 6.33
CA SER A 8 5.40 -2.86 6.58
C SER A 8 4.88 -4.26 6.26
N GLU A 9 5.79 -5.18 5.99
CA GLU A 9 5.49 -6.62 5.85
C GLU A 9 4.62 -7.11 7.02
N GLY A 10 3.50 -7.76 6.69
CA GLY A 10 2.55 -8.28 7.69
C GLY A 10 1.79 -7.23 8.51
N SER A 11 1.96 -5.93 8.23
CA SER A 11 1.28 -4.82 8.91
C SER A 11 0.31 -4.12 7.97
N PRO A 12 -0.97 -4.55 7.91
CA PRO A 12 -1.91 -4.00 6.96
C PRO A 12 -2.29 -2.55 7.28
N LEU A 13 -2.56 -1.78 6.23
CA LEU A 13 -3.24 -0.48 6.30
C LEU A 13 -4.67 -0.62 5.81
N ASP A 14 -5.59 -0.51 6.75
CA ASP A 14 -7.03 -0.56 6.50
C ASP A 14 -7.52 0.74 5.86
N ILE A 15 -8.21 0.62 4.73
CA ILE A 15 -8.81 1.72 3.99
C ILE A 15 -10.31 1.49 3.79
N ILE A 16 -11.09 2.51 4.12
CA ILE A 16 -12.54 2.51 3.89
C ILE A 16 -12.79 3.26 2.58
N GLY A 17 -13.26 2.56 1.55
CA GLY A 17 -13.52 3.13 0.23
C GLY A 17 -14.81 2.58 -0.37
N GLY A 18 -15.79 3.45 -0.62
CA GLY A 18 -17.05 3.07 -1.30
C GLY A 18 -17.85 1.98 -0.57
N THR A 19 -18.41 1.03 -1.33
CA THR A 19 -19.10 -0.18 -0.82
C THR A 19 -18.08 -1.30 -0.59
N GLY A 20 -17.31 -1.21 0.50
CA GLY A 20 -16.40 -2.28 0.91
C GLY A 20 -15.36 -1.84 1.93
N SER A 21 -14.74 -2.83 2.59
CA SER A 21 -13.52 -2.63 3.37
C SER A 21 -12.34 -3.18 2.58
N PHE A 22 -11.34 -2.32 2.35
CA PHE A 22 -10.13 -2.67 1.62
C PHE A 22 -8.93 -2.53 2.55
N ARG A 23 -7.82 -3.15 2.19
CA ARG A 23 -6.56 -2.89 2.88
C ARG A 23 -5.38 -3.10 1.95
N TYR A 24 -4.32 -2.39 2.24
CA TYR A 24 -3.02 -2.64 1.67
C TYR A 24 -2.17 -3.46 2.63
N ILE A 25 -1.47 -4.47 2.16
CA ILE A 25 -0.54 -5.27 2.97
C ILE A 25 0.68 -5.66 2.12
N VAL A 26 1.86 -5.64 2.72
CA VAL A 26 3.08 -6.12 2.07
C VAL A 26 3.28 -7.59 2.45
N ILE A 27 3.46 -8.45 1.43
CA ILE A 27 3.68 -9.89 1.58
C ILE A 27 4.81 -10.32 0.65
N SER A 28 5.84 -10.93 1.24
CA SER A 28 7.07 -11.32 0.54
C SER A 28 7.65 -10.16 -0.28
N GLY A 29 7.57 -8.93 0.25
CA GLY A 29 8.04 -7.72 -0.42
C GLY A 29 7.12 -7.12 -1.46
N ALA A 30 6.07 -7.82 -1.92
CA ALA A 30 5.08 -7.27 -2.86
C ALA A 30 3.93 -6.58 -2.12
N MET A 31 3.37 -5.52 -2.70
CA MET A 31 2.19 -4.84 -2.18
C MET A 31 0.91 -5.48 -2.71
N HIS A 32 0.03 -5.89 -1.82
CA HIS A 32 -1.27 -6.47 -2.14
C HIS A 32 -2.40 -5.53 -1.75
N LEU A 33 -3.33 -5.30 -2.68
CA LEU A 33 -4.63 -4.70 -2.38
C LEU A 33 -5.63 -5.82 -2.13
N ARG A 34 -6.20 -5.86 -0.93
CA ARG A 34 -7.19 -6.86 -0.51
C ARG A 34 -8.54 -6.25 -0.27
N GLN A 35 -9.60 -7.00 -0.58
CA GLN A 35 -10.97 -6.67 -0.22
C GLN A 35 -11.52 -7.71 0.77
N THR A 36 -12.30 -7.25 1.74
CA THR A 36 -12.99 -8.18 2.65
C THR A 36 -14.06 -8.99 1.90
N LYS A 37 -14.16 -10.29 2.19
CA LYS A 37 -15.18 -11.20 1.66
C LYS A 37 -16.55 -11.03 2.31
N THR A 38 -16.59 -10.41 3.48
CA THR A 38 -17.79 -10.34 4.32
C THR A 38 -18.14 -8.89 4.64
N GLU A 39 -19.42 -8.60 4.85
CA GLU A 39 -19.84 -7.27 5.31
C GLU A 39 -19.30 -6.91 6.71
N THR A 40 -18.70 -7.86 7.44
CA THR A 40 -18.14 -7.66 8.79
C THR A 40 -16.84 -6.84 8.85
N GLY A 41 -16.35 -6.30 7.73
CA GLY A 41 -15.29 -5.28 7.73
C GLY A 41 -13.90 -5.84 8.09
N PHE A 42 -13.19 -5.18 9.03
CA PHE A 42 -11.78 -5.44 9.37
C PHE A 42 -11.55 -6.51 10.44
N THR A 43 -12.58 -7.12 11.00
CA THR A 43 -12.44 -8.07 12.12
C THR A 43 -12.18 -9.53 11.69
N GLY A 44 -11.96 -9.75 10.40
CA GLY A 44 -11.73 -11.08 9.82
C GLY A 44 -10.30 -11.61 10.00
N SER A 45 -10.12 -12.92 9.77
CA SER A 45 -8.84 -13.63 9.83
C SER A 45 -8.06 -13.56 8.51
N GLU A 46 -6.74 -13.44 8.61
CA GLU A 46 -5.80 -13.43 7.49
C GLU A 46 -5.91 -14.70 6.63
N GLY A 47 -5.98 -14.56 5.30
CA GLY A 47 -6.11 -15.68 4.36
C GLY A 47 -7.48 -16.37 4.30
N VAL A 48 -8.41 -16.00 5.19
CA VAL A 48 -9.79 -16.52 5.18
C VAL A 48 -10.74 -15.46 4.64
N ASP A 49 -10.75 -14.28 5.26
CA ASP A 49 -11.77 -13.24 5.04
C ASP A 49 -11.37 -12.18 4.02
N TRP A 50 -10.26 -12.39 3.31
CA TRP A 50 -9.69 -11.43 2.39
C TRP A 50 -9.44 -12.07 1.03
N ASP A 51 -9.81 -11.36 -0.03
CA ASP A 51 -9.44 -11.68 -1.41
C ASP A 51 -8.40 -10.70 -1.91
N ASP A 52 -7.35 -11.21 -2.56
CA ASP A 52 -6.39 -10.41 -3.32
C ASP A 52 -7.06 -9.89 -4.59
N ILE A 53 -7.10 -8.56 -4.72
CA ILE A 53 -7.70 -7.86 -5.85
C ILE A 53 -6.63 -7.42 -6.84
N ASP A 54 -5.50 -6.97 -6.31
CA ASP A 54 -4.38 -6.47 -7.10
C ASP A 54 -3.06 -6.74 -6.38
N GLU A 55 -1.99 -6.87 -7.16
CA GLU A 55 -0.64 -7.10 -6.69
C GLU A 55 0.32 -6.17 -7.44
N TYR A 56 1.13 -5.46 -6.68
CA TYR A 56 2.19 -4.62 -7.20
C TYR A 56 3.52 -5.24 -6.78
N ALA A 57 4.29 -5.72 -7.76
CA ALA A 57 5.60 -6.31 -7.53
C ALA A 57 6.62 -5.26 -7.05
N ASP A 58 7.54 -5.69 -6.19
CA ASP A 58 8.67 -4.87 -5.74
C ASP A 58 9.66 -4.65 -6.90
N SER A 59 9.91 -3.39 -7.25
CA SER A 59 10.88 -3.01 -8.26
C SER A 59 12.26 -2.66 -7.69
N GLY A 60 12.46 -2.51 -6.37
CA GLY A 60 13.70 -1.89 -5.89
C GLY A 60 14.08 -1.96 -4.40
N GLY A 61 13.26 -2.46 -3.47
CA GLY A 61 13.68 -2.43 -2.07
C GLY A 61 12.69 -2.86 -0.99
N GLY A 62 11.47 -3.26 -1.37
CA GLY A 62 10.53 -3.96 -0.50
C GLY A 62 9.84 -3.11 0.57
N VAL A 63 10.10 -1.79 0.61
CA VAL A 63 9.42 -0.87 1.52
C VAL A 63 8.41 -0.04 0.75
N TRP A 64 7.17 -0.04 1.24
CA TRP A 64 6.06 0.59 0.56
C TRP A 64 5.45 1.70 1.39
N ARG A 65 4.93 2.71 0.69
CA ARG A 65 4.16 3.77 1.32
C ARG A 65 3.04 4.24 0.42
N VAL A 66 2.05 4.83 1.06
CA VAL A 66 0.88 5.40 0.42
C VAL A 66 0.64 6.80 0.93
N GLY A 67 0.23 7.72 0.07
CA GLY A 67 -0.05 9.07 0.52
C GLY A 67 -0.62 10.00 -0.53
N VAL A 68 -0.73 11.27 -0.15
CA VAL A 68 -1.20 12.34 -1.03
C VAL A 68 -0.08 13.31 -1.33
N ARG A 69 0.16 13.54 -2.62
CA ARG A 69 1.11 14.53 -3.15
C ARG A 69 0.51 15.17 -4.40
N ASP A 70 0.58 16.50 -4.48
CA ASP A 70 0.11 17.29 -5.63
C ASP A 70 -1.32 16.96 -6.10
N LEU A 71 -2.26 16.82 -5.15
CA LEU A 71 -3.66 16.45 -5.41
C LEU A 71 -3.86 15.06 -6.05
N HIS A 72 -2.86 14.19 -5.93
CA HIS A 72 -2.94 12.80 -6.36
C HIS A 72 -2.67 11.89 -5.16
N TRP A 73 -3.43 10.81 -5.10
CA TRP A 73 -3.08 9.66 -4.29
C TRP A 73 -1.94 8.90 -4.99
N ARG A 74 -0.95 8.45 -4.21
CA ARG A 74 0.27 7.81 -4.70
C ARG A 74 0.53 6.53 -3.90
N LEU A 75 0.89 5.46 -4.63
CA LEU A 75 1.54 4.28 -4.10
C LEU A 75 2.99 4.29 -4.58
N ASP A 76 3.92 4.29 -3.64
CA ASP A 76 5.35 4.30 -3.94
C ASP A 76 6.06 3.09 -3.31
N CYS A 77 7.10 2.61 -3.99
CA CYS A 77 8.04 1.60 -3.49
C CYS A 77 9.45 2.19 -3.42
N THR A 78 10.30 1.71 -2.52
CA THR A 78 11.72 2.10 -2.49
C THR A 78 12.47 1.57 -3.71
N ILE A 79 13.33 2.41 -4.30
CA ILE A 79 14.24 2.04 -5.40
C ILE A 79 15.58 1.52 -4.87
N THR A 80 15.97 2.02 -3.71
CA THR A 80 17.23 1.69 -3.04
C THR A 80 16.90 1.04 -1.70
N GLY A 81 17.78 0.18 -1.18
CA GLY A 81 17.66 -0.39 0.17
C GLY A 81 17.87 0.64 1.29
N ILE A 82 17.69 1.92 0.98
CA ILE A 82 17.73 3.02 1.92
C ILE A 82 16.30 3.18 2.42
N ASP A 83 16.13 3.04 3.73
CA ASP A 83 14.84 3.25 4.39
C ASP A 83 14.40 4.74 4.28
N PHE A 84 13.62 5.22 5.25
CA PHE A 84 12.94 6.52 5.27
C PHE A 84 13.81 7.80 5.14
N SER A 85 15.14 7.69 5.03
CA SER A 85 16.03 8.85 4.82
C SER A 85 16.20 9.27 3.36
N GLY A 86 15.60 8.53 2.42
CA GLY A 86 15.74 8.77 0.99
C GLY A 86 15.05 10.03 0.46
N ASP A 87 15.58 10.60 -0.61
CA ASP A 87 14.99 11.69 -1.39
C ASP A 87 13.85 11.17 -2.26
N GLU A 88 12.75 11.91 -2.26
CA GLU A 88 11.49 11.63 -2.93
C GLU A 88 11.61 11.28 -4.43
N ASN A 89 12.59 11.86 -5.12
CA ASN A 89 12.79 11.65 -6.56
C ASN A 89 13.93 10.69 -6.89
N THR A 90 14.65 10.20 -5.88
CA THR A 90 15.85 9.38 -6.05
C THR A 90 15.66 7.99 -5.47
N ASP A 91 14.99 7.90 -4.33
CA ASP A 91 14.89 6.68 -3.53
C ASP A 91 13.49 6.06 -3.57
N TRP A 92 12.53 6.72 -4.21
CA TRP A 92 11.14 6.26 -4.31
C TRP A 92 10.66 6.25 -5.76
N GLU A 93 10.08 5.13 -6.18
CA GLU A 93 9.42 4.97 -7.47
C GLU A 93 7.91 5.01 -7.26
N ASN A 94 7.22 5.82 -8.08
CA ASN A 94 5.77 5.82 -8.08
C ASN A 94 5.24 4.65 -8.91
N ILE A 95 4.56 3.72 -8.26
CA ILE A 95 3.99 2.53 -8.89
C ILE A 95 2.57 2.82 -9.41
N ALA A 96 1.77 3.58 -8.66
CA ALA A 96 0.43 3.96 -9.06
C ALA A 96 0.09 5.39 -8.62
N GLN A 97 -0.77 6.05 -9.43
CA GLN A 97 -1.31 7.37 -9.11
C GLN A 97 -2.79 7.47 -9.48
N PHE A 98 -3.57 8.11 -8.62
CA PHE A 98 -4.98 8.41 -8.89
C PHE A 98 -5.25 9.87 -8.55
N LYS A 99 -5.99 10.56 -9.42
CA LYS A 99 -6.40 11.93 -9.14
C LYS A 99 -7.49 11.93 -8.07
N LEU A 100 -7.34 12.79 -7.07
CA LEU A 100 -8.36 13.01 -6.03
C LEU A 100 -9.57 13.78 -6.56
#